data_AF-A0A724WMC8-F1
#
_entry.id   AF-A0A724WMC8-F1
#
_cell.length_a   1.000
_cell.length_b   1.000
_cell.length_c   1.000
_cell.angle_alpha   90.00
_cell.angle_beta   90.00
_cell.angle_gamma   90.00
#
_symmetry.space_group_name_H-M   'P 1'
#
loop_
_entity.id
_entity.type
_entity.pdbx_description
1 polymer ?
#
loop_
_entity_poly.entity_id
_entity_poly.type
_entity_poly.pdbx_seq_one_letter_code
_entity_poly.pdbx_strand_id
1 'polypeptide(L)'
;GRFTIHLLVHERQGEKWRLVTRQTVAGGRAIDRLEVVSDAQHKQNHLVIGITSYGENTLYIIEQLLSKQRDVTKVDRYDRLSVNDLNQDRERDMVLLQKGSPSRLIYYKDILSEKRQETTLATKDGDLFAEHDLFEVDTINAARNKGLIVSYTRDAKMHIALFRLANDTLEQVRFGQVDEIVEPMYTFPKDVDQDGIVEFGHQYTPGGSEGREGEPKPRITAYYTWNGSDNPPFLESGFELREEQYIDQEYNFVMRFPANWATRETIEKRENRVRFINRDTKQVDFELEIIPKNQYIASDQKRKIKEGIDYVYVIDATKDYEMFVNRVTLVE
;
A
#
# COMPACT_ATOMS: atom_id res chain seq x y z
N GLY A 1 -10.72 29.95 -6.80
CA GLY A 1 -10.01 31.22 -7.07
C GLY A 1 -8.52 31.03 -6.85
N ARG A 2 -7.68 32.00 -7.25
CA ARG A 2 -6.26 32.02 -6.88
C ARG A 2 -6.14 32.74 -5.53
N PHE A 3 -5.52 32.09 -4.56
CA PHE A 3 -5.24 32.61 -3.23
C PHE A 3 -3.76 32.91 -3.09
N THR A 4 -3.42 33.81 -2.16
CA THR A 4 -2.06 33.96 -1.65
C THR A 4 -1.97 33.18 -0.35
N ILE A 5 -1.09 32.18 -0.31
CA ILE A 5 -0.87 31.33 0.85
C ILE A 5 0.19 31.98 1.72
N HIS A 6 -0.15 32.18 3.00
CA HIS A 6 0.73 32.78 4.00
C HIS A 6 0.99 31.78 5.13
N LEU A 7 2.22 31.78 5.64
CA LEU A 7 2.59 31.17 6.90
C LEU A 7 2.40 32.19 8.03
N LEU A 8 1.71 31.77 9.10
CA LEU A 8 1.56 32.53 10.34
C LEU A 8 2.18 31.73 11.48
N VAL A 9 3.17 32.30 12.17
CA VAL A 9 3.79 31.67 13.34
C VAL A 9 3.39 32.44 14.59
N HIS A 10 2.79 31.74 15.55
CA HIS A 10 2.38 32.29 16.83
C HIS A 10 3.21 31.68 17.96
N GLU A 11 3.63 32.52 18.90
CA GLU A 11 4.32 32.10 20.11
C GLU A 11 3.39 32.32 21.31
N ARG A 12 3.32 31.33 22.19
CA ARG A 12 2.54 31.42 23.42
C ARG A 12 3.34 32.17 24.48
N GLN A 13 2.78 33.26 24.99
CA GLN A 13 3.33 34.07 26.08
C GLN A 13 2.33 34.10 27.23
N GLY A 14 2.53 33.20 28.20
CA GLY A 14 1.55 32.92 29.26
C GLY A 14 0.26 32.33 28.69
N GLU A 15 -0.85 33.05 28.84
CA GLU A 15 -2.17 32.63 28.35
C GLU A 15 -2.51 33.18 26.96
N LYS A 16 -1.67 34.03 26.37
CA LYS A 16 -1.93 34.68 25.08
C LYS A 16 -1.04 34.12 23.97
N TRP A 17 -1.60 34.02 22.78
CA TRP A 17 -0.84 33.78 21.55
C TRP A 17 -0.49 35.12 20.91
N ARG A 18 0.79 35.34 20.61
CA ARG A 18 1.26 36.52 19.91
C ARG A 18 1.75 36.10 18.52
N LEU A 19 1.26 36.76 17.48
CA LEU A 19 1.80 36.60 16.13
C LEU A 19 3.26 37.08 16.13
N VAL A 20 4.18 36.17 15.84
CA VAL A 20 5.61 36.47 15.74
C VAL A 20 5.99 36.75 14.30
N THR A 21 5.34 36.09 13.34
CA THR A 21 5.67 36.25 11.93
C THR A 21 4.49 35.99 11.02
N ARG A 22 4.43 36.78 9.95
CA ARG A 22 3.62 36.55 8.77
C ARG A 22 4.53 36.57 7.55
N GLN A 23 4.53 35.50 6.77
CA GLN A 23 5.33 35.39 5.56
C GLN A 23 4.47 34.87 4.42
N THR A 24 4.63 35.44 3.23
CA THR A 24 4.03 34.89 2.01
C THR A 24 4.84 33.67 1.56
N VAL A 25 4.17 32.56 1.30
CA VAL A 25 4.82 31.35 0.78
C VAL A 25 4.74 31.35 -0.74
N ALA A 26 3.52 31.28 -1.30
CA ALA A 26 3.29 31.33 -2.73
C ALA A 26 1.82 31.68 -3.05
N GLY A 27 1.51 31.85 -4.33
CA GLY A 27 0.13 31.87 -4.82
C GLY A 27 -0.32 30.47 -5.25
N GLY A 28 -1.55 30.09 -4.95
CA GLY A 28 -2.08 28.76 -5.28
C GLY A 28 -3.60 28.68 -5.12
N ARG A 29 -4.17 27.48 -5.21
CA ARG A 29 -5.59 27.21 -5.01
C ARG A 29 -5.88 26.43 -3.74
N ALA A 30 -4.97 25.54 -3.35
CA ALA A 30 -5.09 24.68 -2.18
C ALA A 30 -3.69 24.31 -1.64
N ILE A 31 -3.67 23.83 -0.40
CA ILE A 31 -2.52 23.14 0.19
C ILE A 31 -2.73 21.66 -0.05
N ASP A 32 -1.78 21.02 -0.73
CA ASP A 32 -1.76 19.59 -1.03
C ASP A 32 -1.07 18.81 0.08
N ARG A 33 0.07 19.32 0.55
CA ARG A 33 0.89 18.72 1.60
C ARG A 33 1.29 19.78 2.62
N LEU A 34 1.32 19.38 3.88
CA LEU A 34 1.85 20.20 4.97
C LEU A 34 2.52 19.28 5.99
N GLU A 35 3.84 19.40 6.12
CA GLU A 35 4.62 18.54 7.00
C GLU A 35 5.72 19.33 7.70
N VAL A 36 5.85 19.14 9.03
CA VAL A 36 6.95 19.73 9.81
C VAL A 36 8.04 18.69 9.95
N VAL A 37 9.22 19.00 9.45
CA VAL A 37 10.41 18.15 9.54
C VAL A 37 11.34 18.71 10.60
N SER A 38 11.64 17.90 11.61
CA SER A 38 12.59 18.25 12.66
C SER A 38 14.01 17.88 12.24
N ASP A 39 14.89 18.86 12.21
CA ASP A 39 16.33 18.66 12.20
C ASP A 39 16.80 18.49 13.66
N ALA A 40 17.05 17.24 14.05
CA ALA A 40 17.48 16.90 15.40
C ALA A 40 18.90 17.39 15.71
N GLN A 41 19.78 17.47 14.69
CA GLN A 41 21.17 17.90 14.87
C GLN A 41 21.22 19.38 15.25
N HIS A 42 20.47 20.22 14.54
CA HIS A 42 20.46 21.66 14.75
C HIS A 42 19.32 22.14 15.67
N LYS A 43 18.44 21.24 16.11
CA LYS A 43 17.23 21.54 16.90
C LYS A 43 16.33 22.57 16.21
N GLN A 44 16.22 22.45 14.90
CA GLN A 44 15.41 23.33 14.07
C GLN A 44 14.25 22.55 13.46
N ASN A 45 13.17 23.25 13.15
CA ASN A 45 12.05 22.67 12.43
C ASN A 45 11.96 23.36 11.08
N HIS A 46 11.69 22.59 10.04
CA HIS A 46 11.47 23.06 8.68
C HIS A 46 10.03 22.72 8.30
N LEU A 47 9.44 23.49 7.40
CA LEU A 47 8.10 23.23 6.89
C LEU A 47 8.17 22.86 5.42
N VAL A 48 7.67 21.68 5.11
CA VAL A 48 7.47 21.18 3.74
C VAL A 48 6.02 21.47 3.38
N ILE A 49 5.81 22.27 2.34
CA ILE A 49 4.48 22.67 1.91
C ILE A 49 4.30 22.47 0.41
N GLY A 50 3.32 21.63 0.09
CA GLY A 50 2.83 21.40 -1.26
C GLY A 50 1.68 22.35 -1.58
N ILE A 51 1.78 23.09 -2.68
CA ILE A 51 0.76 24.04 -3.11
C ILE A 51 0.24 23.66 -4.49
N THR A 52 -1.06 23.39 -4.58
CA THR A 52 -1.73 23.09 -5.85
C THR A 52 -2.11 24.36 -6.58
N SER A 53 -1.80 24.45 -7.87
CA SER A 53 -2.23 25.52 -8.76
C SER A 53 -2.53 24.97 -10.15
N TYR A 54 -3.77 25.14 -10.62
CA TYR A 54 -4.22 24.66 -11.95
C TYR A 54 -3.94 23.17 -12.23
N GLY A 55 -4.03 22.32 -11.20
CA GLY A 55 -3.80 20.87 -11.33
C GLY A 55 -2.34 20.46 -11.23
N GLU A 56 -1.41 21.41 -11.06
CA GLU A 56 -0.01 21.11 -10.77
C GLU A 56 0.27 21.32 -9.28
N ASN A 57 1.01 20.41 -8.66
CA ASN A 57 1.53 20.61 -7.31
C ASN A 57 2.98 21.13 -7.39
N THR A 58 3.28 22.14 -6.59
CA THR A 58 4.64 22.68 -6.43
C THR A 58 5.03 22.61 -4.97
N LEU A 59 6.23 22.09 -4.72
CA LEU A 59 6.79 21.97 -3.39
C LEU A 59 7.60 23.21 -3.02
N TYR A 60 7.43 23.63 -1.78
CA TYR A 60 8.22 24.66 -1.13
C TYR A 60 8.74 24.16 0.21
N ILE A 61 9.93 24.59 0.59
CA ILE A 61 10.51 24.37 1.91
C ILE A 61 10.68 25.73 2.59
N ILE A 62 10.27 25.80 3.85
CA ILE A 62 10.51 26.95 4.72
C ILE A 62 11.45 26.51 5.82
N GLU A 63 12.66 27.02 5.77
CA GLU A 63 13.69 26.63 6.71
C GLU A 63 13.57 27.41 8.02
N GLN A 64 13.99 26.78 9.12
CA GLN A 64 14.07 27.41 10.44
C GLN A 64 12.74 28.07 10.85
N LEU A 65 11.67 27.30 10.91
CA LEU A 65 10.28 27.73 11.08
C LEU A 65 10.03 28.74 12.23
N LEU A 66 10.87 28.71 13.28
CA LEU A 66 10.77 29.61 14.43
C LEU A 66 11.75 30.80 14.39
N SER A 67 12.68 30.87 13.44
CA SER A 67 13.61 31.99 13.29
C SER A 67 12.88 33.27 12.85
N LYS A 68 13.52 34.44 13.00
CA LYS A 68 12.97 35.72 12.50
C LYS A 68 13.18 35.94 11.01
N GLN A 69 14.18 35.29 10.42
CA GLN A 69 14.52 35.33 8.99
C GLN A 69 14.45 33.92 8.44
N ARG A 70 13.51 33.69 7.54
CA ARG A 70 13.26 32.37 6.96
C ARG A 70 13.27 32.48 5.46
N ASP A 71 13.96 31.55 4.84
CA ASP A 71 13.96 31.40 3.40
C ASP A 71 12.82 30.48 3.00
N VAL A 72 12.08 30.91 1.96
CA VAL A 72 11.07 30.10 1.29
C VAL A 72 11.68 29.65 -0.02
N THR A 73 12.11 28.41 -0.06
CA THR A 73 12.74 27.82 -1.24
C THR A 73 11.69 27.08 -2.04
N LYS A 74 11.49 27.47 -3.29
CA LYS A 74 10.71 26.68 -4.24
C LYS A 74 11.59 25.52 -4.71
N VAL A 75 11.18 24.28 -4.44
CA VAL A 75 11.98 23.09 -4.74
C VAL A 75 11.74 22.63 -6.17
N ASP A 76 10.59 22.01 -6.44
CA ASP A 76 10.22 21.49 -7.75
C ASP A 76 8.70 21.27 -7.84
N ARG A 77 8.22 20.86 -9.01
CA ARG A 77 6.88 20.32 -9.18
C ARG A 77 6.85 18.83 -8.82
N TYR A 78 5.69 18.31 -8.48
CA TYR A 78 5.51 16.88 -8.23
C TYR A 78 4.08 16.45 -8.51
N ASP A 79 3.90 15.16 -8.75
CA ASP A 79 2.61 14.48 -8.83
C ASP A 79 2.38 13.56 -7.62
N ARG A 80 3.46 13.02 -7.06
CA ARG A 80 3.49 12.33 -5.76
C ARG A 80 4.73 12.75 -4.99
N LEU A 81 4.63 12.76 -3.66
CA LEU A 81 5.67 13.18 -2.74
C LEU A 81 5.71 12.22 -1.57
N SER A 82 6.90 11.74 -1.25
CA SER A 82 7.20 11.00 -0.02
C SER A 82 8.27 11.76 0.75
N VAL A 83 8.03 11.97 2.04
CA VAL A 83 9.00 12.55 3.00
C VAL A 83 9.13 11.52 4.12
N ASN A 84 10.25 10.81 4.17
CA ASN A 84 10.45 9.73 5.12
C ASN A 84 11.94 9.46 5.33
N ASP A 85 12.27 8.75 6.39
CA ASP A 85 13.64 8.31 6.67
C ASP A 85 13.88 7.01 5.89
N LEU A 86 14.52 7.08 4.72
CA LEU A 86 14.63 5.96 3.77
C LEU A 86 15.85 5.08 4.05
N ASN A 87 16.93 5.64 4.60
CA ASN A 87 18.15 4.92 4.98
C ASN A 87 18.23 4.57 6.48
N GLN A 88 17.21 4.94 7.28
CA GLN A 88 17.12 4.70 8.72
C GLN A 88 18.18 5.45 9.55
N ASP A 89 18.66 6.60 9.07
CA ASP A 89 19.62 7.46 9.77
C ASP A 89 18.96 8.51 10.68
N ARG A 90 17.61 8.53 10.73
CA ARG A 90 16.74 9.47 11.46
C ARG A 90 16.64 10.86 10.85
N GLU A 91 17.25 11.10 9.70
CA GLU A 91 17.01 12.27 8.87
C GLU A 91 15.85 11.99 7.92
N ARG A 92 15.17 13.03 7.44
CA ARG A 92 14.06 12.88 6.51
C ARG A 92 14.57 13.11 5.10
N ASP A 93 14.54 12.05 4.32
CA ASP A 93 14.72 12.12 2.88
C ASP A 93 13.43 12.52 2.19
N MET A 94 13.56 12.90 0.92
CA MET A 94 12.42 13.26 0.09
C MET A 94 12.52 12.66 -1.30
N VAL A 95 11.43 12.06 -1.77
CA VAL A 95 11.30 11.59 -3.15
C VAL A 95 10.09 12.24 -3.81
N LEU A 96 10.33 12.84 -4.99
CA LEU A 96 9.30 13.38 -5.85
C LEU A 96 9.09 12.45 -7.04
N LEU A 97 7.84 12.12 -7.35
CA LEU A 97 7.46 11.57 -8.65
C LEU A 97 6.95 12.69 -9.53
N GLN A 98 7.46 12.79 -10.74
CA GLN A 98 6.90 13.60 -11.81
C GLN A 98 6.45 12.68 -12.95
N LYS A 99 5.14 12.66 -13.19
CA LYS A 99 4.51 11.81 -14.21
C LYS A 99 4.94 12.25 -15.60
N GLY A 100 5.26 11.28 -16.43
CA GLY A 100 5.66 11.47 -17.81
C GLY A 100 5.90 10.12 -18.49
N SER A 101 6.50 10.15 -19.67
CA SER A 101 6.85 8.97 -20.43
C SER A 101 8.30 9.11 -20.93
N PRO A 102 9.31 8.71 -20.14
CA PRO A 102 9.21 8.06 -18.82
C PRO A 102 8.90 9.05 -17.67
N SER A 103 8.38 8.53 -16.57
CA SER A 103 8.22 9.29 -15.32
C SER A 103 9.58 9.48 -14.65
N ARG A 104 9.73 10.59 -13.93
CA ARG A 104 10.98 10.95 -13.24
C ARG A 104 10.80 10.78 -11.74
N LEU A 105 11.79 10.18 -11.10
CA LEU A 105 11.92 10.10 -9.66
C LEU A 105 13.09 10.98 -9.24
N ILE A 106 12.83 11.96 -8.38
CA ILE A 106 13.83 12.91 -7.91
C ILE A 106 14.01 12.69 -6.41
N TYR A 107 15.17 12.15 -6.03
CA TYR A 107 15.55 11.89 -4.65
C TYR A 107 16.42 13.04 -4.12
N TYR A 108 16.08 13.54 -2.94
CA TYR A 108 16.87 14.50 -2.17
C TYR A 108 17.31 13.79 -0.89
N LYS A 109 18.63 13.62 -0.74
CA LYS A 109 19.23 13.09 0.49
C LYS A 109 19.23 14.21 1.53
N ASP A 110 18.48 14.06 2.62
CA ASP A 110 18.08 15.17 3.49
C ASP A 110 17.27 16.24 2.72
N ILE A 111 16.10 16.59 3.25
CA ILE A 111 15.18 17.55 2.65
C ILE A 111 15.80 18.94 2.42
N LEU A 112 16.86 19.30 3.15
CA LEU A 112 17.55 20.59 3.01
C LEU A 112 18.73 20.58 2.04
N SER A 113 19.12 19.40 1.56
CA SER A 113 20.26 19.27 0.69
C SER A 113 19.97 19.74 -0.73
N GLU A 114 20.90 20.50 -1.30
CA GLU A 114 20.89 20.81 -2.73
C GLU A 114 21.29 19.59 -3.60
N LYS A 115 21.84 18.54 -2.98
CA LYS A 115 22.22 17.32 -3.70
C LYS A 115 20.98 16.49 -3.97
N ARG A 116 20.65 16.38 -5.26
CA ARG A 116 19.58 15.52 -5.74
C ARG A 116 20.08 14.52 -6.76
N GLN A 117 19.44 13.36 -6.76
CA GLN A 117 19.59 12.34 -7.78
C GLN A 117 18.29 12.25 -8.57
N GLU A 118 18.40 12.14 -9.89
CA GLU A 118 17.29 11.83 -10.77
C GLU A 118 17.44 10.41 -11.31
N THR A 119 16.35 9.65 -11.26
CA THR A 119 16.21 8.37 -11.97
C THR A 119 14.87 8.33 -12.69
N THR A 120 14.66 7.34 -13.53
CA THR A 120 13.44 7.19 -14.31
C THR A 120 12.70 5.91 -13.94
N LEU A 121 11.39 5.97 -14.02
CA LEU A 121 10.51 4.81 -14.03
C LEU A 121 10.00 4.63 -15.46
N ALA A 122 10.12 3.42 -16.01
CA ALA A 122 9.77 3.10 -17.39
C ALA A 122 8.25 3.09 -17.66
N THR A 123 7.60 4.23 -17.39
CA THR A 123 6.18 4.43 -17.65
C THR A 123 5.90 4.79 -19.10
N LYS A 124 4.65 4.54 -19.51
CA LYS A 124 4.11 4.81 -20.84
C LYS A 124 2.90 5.73 -20.74
N ASP A 125 2.56 6.34 -21.86
CA ASP A 125 1.33 7.11 -21.96
C ASP A 125 0.13 6.22 -21.65
N GLY A 126 -0.73 6.67 -20.73
CA GLY A 126 -1.88 5.91 -20.26
C GLY A 126 -1.66 5.10 -19.00
N ASP A 127 -0.42 5.01 -18.48
CA ASP A 127 -0.19 4.47 -17.15
C ASP A 127 -0.91 5.35 -16.11
N LEU A 128 -1.72 4.71 -15.26
CA LEU A 128 -2.52 5.41 -14.26
C LEU A 128 -1.89 5.23 -12.89
N PHE A 129 -1.63 6.37 -12.24
CA PHE A 129 -1.29 6.46 -10.83
C PHE A 129 -2.51 7.05 -10.10
N ALA A 130 -3.44 6.20 -9.70
CA ALA A 130 -4.64 6.50 -8.93
C ALA A 130 -4.29 7.03 -7.53
N GLU A 131 -5.28 7.57 -6.82
CA GLU A 131 -5.09 8.06 -5.43
C GLU A 131 -4.76 6.93 -4.44
N HIS A 132 -5.16 5.70 -4.77
CA HIS A 132 -4.86 4.50 -3.97
C HIS A 132 -3.58 3.78 -4.41
N ASP A 133 -2.88 4.28 -5.43
CA ASP A 133 -1.59 3.71 -5.81
C ASP A 133 -0.51 4.11 -4.80
N LEU A 134 0.24 3.12 -4.32
CA LEU A 134 1.28 3.29 -3.32
C LEU A 134 2.43 4.08 -3.92
N PHE A 135 2.68 5.26 -3.35
CA PHE A 135 3.91 6.00 -3.51
C PHE A 135 4.44 6.32 -2.12
N GLU A 136 5.04 5.32 -1.48
CA GLU A 136 5.39 5.40 -0.07
C GLU A 136 6.69 4.69 0.25
N VAL A 137 7.28 5.11 1.36
CA VAL A 137 8.46 4.47 1.91
C VAL A 137 8.02 3.56 3.04
N ASP A 138 8.31 2.27 2.89
CA ASP A 138 7.99 1.25 3.88
C ASP A 138 9.16 0.29 4.09
N THR A 139 9.06 -0.59 5.06
CA THR A 139 9.98 -1.70 5.29
C THR A 139 9.67 -2.84 4.31
N ILE A 140 10.61 -3.13 3.42
CA ILE A 140 10.35 -3.90 2.19
C ILE A 140 10.91 -5.32 2.21
N ASN A 141 11.63 -5.71 3.26
CA ASN A 141 12.23 -7.03 3.34
C ASN A 141 12.43 -7.55 4.77
N ALA A 142 12.72 -8.84 4.90
CA ALA A 142 12.99 -9.53 6.16
C ALA A 142 14.17 -8.95 6.96
N ALA A 143 15.13 -8.29 6.29
CA ALA A 143 16.23 -7.58 6.93
C ALA A 143 15.81 -6.22 7.53
N ARG A 144 14.53 -5.86 7.40
CA ARG A 144 13.92 -4.61 7.83
C ARG A 144 14.51 -3.36 7.16
N ASN A 145 15.05 -3.52 5.95
CA ASN A 145 15.47 -2.39 5.13
C ASN A 145 14.23 -1.66 4.63
N LYS A 146 14.32 -0.33 4.56
CA LYS A 146 13.30 0.48 3.91
C LYS A 146 13.53 0.61 2.41
N GLY A 147 12.45 0.89 1.70
CA GLY A 147 12.47 1.22 0.28
C GLY A 147 11.23 1.98 -0.14
N LEU A 148 11.31 2.58 -1.32
CA LEU A 148 10.19 3.27 -1.96
C LEU A 148 9.44 2.27 -2.83
N ILE A 149 8.16 2.11 -2.54
CA ILE A 149 7.22 1.35 -3.36
C ILE A 149 6.51 2.33 -4.29
N VAL A 150 6.52 2.04 -5.58
CA VAL A 150 5.80 2.81 -6.60
C VAL A 150 4.86 1.86 -7.34
N SER A 151 3.56 1.95 -7.06
CA SER A 151 2.54 1.22 -7.80
C SER A 151 1.87 2.09 -8.85
N TYR A 152 1.44 1.46 -9.93
CA TYR A 152 0.67 2.07 -11.01
C TYR A 152 -0.02 0.99 -11.82
N THR A 153 -0.97 1.38 -12.65
CA THR A 153 -1.72 0.44 -13.50
C THR A 153 -1.49 0.68 -14.97
N ARG A 154 -1.37 -0.43 -15.70
CA ARG A 154 -1.15 -0.48 -17.15
C ARG A 154 -1.87 -1.71 -17.68
N ASP A 155 -2.64 -1.54 -18.76
CA ASP A 155 -3.35 -2.64 -19.42
C ASP A 155 -4.21 -3.49 -18.45
N ALA A 156 -4.88 -2.83 -17.50
CA ALA A 156 -5.67 -3.44 -16.42
C ALA A 156 -4.89 -4.37 -15.47
N LYS A 157 -3.57 -4.25 -15.44
CA LYS A 157 -2.67 -4.94 -14.50
C LYS A 157 -2.09 -3.95 -13.52
N MET A 158 -1.77 -4.44 -12.33
CA MET A 158 -1.00 -3.71 -11.33
C MET A 158 0.49 -3.91 -11.60
N HIS A 159 1.25 -2.82 -11.63
CA HIS A 159 2.69 -2.80 -11.77
C HIS A 159 3.28 -2.20 -10.49
N ILE A 160 4.28 -2.86 -9.92
CA ILE A 160 4.95 -2.43 -8.69
C ILE A 160 6.44 -2.37 -8.95
N ALA A 161 6.99 -1.15 -8.95
CA ALA A 161 8.42 -0.92 -8.96
C ALA A 161 8.90 -0.66 -7.52
N LEU A 162 10.05 -1.24 -7.19
CA LEU A 162 10.65 -1.15 -5.86
C LEU A 162 12.00 -0.43 -5.99
N PHE A 163 12.25 0.56 -5.14
CA PHE A 163 13.53 1.25 -5.08
C PHE A 163 14.12 1.15 -3.67
N ARG A 164 15.45 1.01 -3.58
CA ARG A 164 16.20 0.98 -2.33
C ARG A 164 17.35 1.97 -2.38
N LEU A 165 17.80 2.43 -1.22
CA LEU A 165 19.06 3.17 -1.13
C LEU A 165 20.23 2.20 -1.05
N ALA A 166 21.17 2.33 -2.00
CA ALA A 166 22.47 1.68 -1.96
C ALA A 166 23.55 2.77 -2.05
N ASN A 167 24.39 2.90 -1.01
CA ASN A 167 25.43 3.93 -0.95
C ASN A 167 24.91 5.35 -1.29
N ASP A 168 23.84 5.78 -0.61
CA ASP A 168 23.16 7.07 -0.83
C ASP A 168 22.55 7.27 -2.23
N THR A 169 22.49 6.22 -3.05
CA THR A 169 21.92 6.26 -4.39
C THR A 169 20.60 5.50 -4.40
N LEU A 170 19.54 6.14 -4.87
CA LEU A 170 18.24 5.50 -5.08
C LEU A 170 18.31 4.62 -6.32
N GLU A 171 18.30 3.31 -6.10
CA GLU A 171 18.42 2.29 -7.14
C GLU A 171 17.12 1.49 -7.26
N GLN A 172 16.68 1.22 -8.49
CA GLN A 172 15.58 0.30 -8.73
C GLN A 172 16.03 -1.13 -8.46
N VAL A 173 15.24 -1.86 -7.67
CA VAL A 173 15.44 -3.28 -7.42
C VAL A 173 15.06 -4.06 -8.67
N ARG A 174 15.92 -5.02 -9.04
CA ARG A 174 15.67 -5.96 -10.12
C ARG A 174 15.40 -7.35 -9.56
N PHE A 175 14.33 -7.98 -10.03
CA PHE A 175 13.96 -9.34 -9.66
C PHE A 175 14.36 -10.28 -10.81
N GLY A 176 15.65 -10.55 -10.92
CA GLY A 176 16.24 -11.36 -11.98
C GLY A 176 16.33 -10.57 -13.28
N GLN A 177 15.46 -10.90 -14.24
CA GLN A 177 15.40 -10.23 -15.55
C GLN A 177 14.24 -9.23 -15.67
N VAL A 178 13.49 -9.01 -14.58
CA VAL A 178 12.38 -8.05 -14.55
C VAL A 178 12.68 -6.92 -13.57
N ASP A 179 12.27 -5.71 -13.94
CA ASP A 179 12.48 -4.49 -13.15
C ASP A 179 11.25 -4.13 -12.27
N GLU A 180 10.16 -4.92 -12.36
CA GLU A 180 8.91 -4.70 -11.64
C GLU A 180 8.14 -6.00 -11.42
N ILE A 181 7.27 -5.99 -10.41
CA ILE A 181 6.28 -7.04 -10.16
C ILE A 181 5.00 -6.68 -10.93
N VAL A 182 4.43 -7.63 -11.67
CA VAL A 182 3.22 -7.42 -12.47
C VAL A 182 2.14 -8.40 -12.05
N GLU A 183 1.04 -7.87 -11.52
CA GLU A 183 -0.10 -8.65 -11.06
C GLU A 183 -1.31 -8.48 -11.99
N PRO A 184 -2.04 -9.57 -12.30
CA PRO A 184 -3.14 -9.55 -13.26
C PRO A 184 -4.36 -8.74 -12.79
N MET A 185 -4.40 -8.35 -11.52
CA MET A 185 -5.46 -7.59 -10.90
C MET A 185 -4.88 -6.62 -9.86
N TYR A 186 -5.70 -5.65 -9.44
CA TYR A 186 -5.37 -4.69 -8.38
C TYR A 186 -5.10 -5.40 -7.05
N THR A 187 -3.83 -5.68 -6.78
CA THR A 187 -3.37 -6.29 -5.52
C THR A 187 -2.26 -5.42 -4.97
N PHE A 188 -2.58 -4.64 -3.94
CA PHE A 188 -1.62 -3.75 -3.32
C PHE A 188 -0.74 -4.51 -2.33
N PRO A 189 0.56 -4.16 -2.27
CA PRO A 189 1.39 -4.49 -1.14
C PRO A 189 0.75 -4.01 0.18
N LYS A 190 0.88 -4.80 1.24
CA LYS A 190 0.43 -4.42 2.59
C LYS A 190 1.08 -5.33 3.63
N ASP A 191 1.21 -4.83 4.85
CA ASP A 191 1.60 -5.62 6.02
C ASP A 191 0.40 -6.48 6.47
N VAL A 192 0.42 -7.77 6.12
CA VAL A 192 -0.72 -8.69 6.39
C VAL A 192 -0.69 -9.29 7.78
N ASP A 193 0.50 -9.50 8.34
CA ASP A 193 0.69 -10.14 9.64
C ASP A 193 1.06 -9.17 10.77
N GLN A 194 1.12 -7.87 10.46
CA GLN A 194 1.35 -6.76 11.37
C GLN A 194 2.74 -6.76 12.01
N ASP A 195 3.74 -7.31 11.31
CA ASP A 195 5.12 -7.33 11.78
C ASP A 195 5.93 -6.08 11.40
N GLY A 196 5.31 -5.14 10.67
CA GLY A 196 5.90 -3.92 10.18
C GLY A 196 6.78 -4.12 8.93
N ILE A 197 6.58 -5.20 8.18
CA ILE A 197 7.16 -5.46 6.87
C ILE A 197 6.02 -5.56 5.86
N VAL A 198 6.21 -5.00 4.67
CA VAL A 198 5.20 -5.07 3.61
C VAL A 198 5.32 -6.39 2.84
N GLU A 199 4.18 -7.05 2.62
CA GLU A 199 4.09 -8.19 1.73
C GLU A 199 3.60 -7.80 0.35
N PHE A 200 4.16 -8.44 -0.68
CA PHE A 200 3.73 -8.31 -2.07
C PHE A 200 2.70 -9.39 -2.38
N GLY A 201 1.53 -8.98 -2.86
CA GLY A 201 0.46 -9.91 -3.21
C GLY A 201 0.64 -10.52 -4.60
N HIS A 202 0.31 -11.80 -4.73
CA HIS A 202 0.28 -12.57 -5.95
C HIS A 202 -1.06 -13.28 -6.13
N GLN A 203 -1.74 -13.06 -7.25
CA GLN A 203 -2.99 -13.74 -7.55
C GLN A 203 -2.83 -14.90 -8.51
N TYR A 204 -3.26 -16.10 -8.08
CA TYR A 204 -3.24 -17.30 -8.91
C TYR A 204 -4.57 -18.08 -8.81
N THR A 205 -4.86 -18.87 -9.84
CA THR A 205 -5.99 -19.81 -9.83
C THR A 205 -5.46 -21.20 -9.50
N PRO A 206 -5.83 -21.80 -8.36
CA PRO A 206 -5.40 -23.15 -8.03
C PRO A 206 -5.87 -24.18 -9.05
N GLY A 207 -5.01 -25.15 -9.36
CA GLY A 207 -5.38 -26.28 -10.22
C GLY A 207 -6.57 -27.06 -9.62
N GLY A 208 -7.58 -27.32 -10.46
CA GLY A 208 -8.83 -27.97 -10.04
C GLY A 208 -9.89 -27.01 -9.48
N SER A 209 -9.67 -25.70 -9.57
CA SER A 209 -10.69 -24.73 -9.13
C SER A 209 -11.87 -24.70 -10.08
N GLU A 210 -13.07 -24.64 -9.51
CA GLU A 210 -14.35 -24.58 -10.19
C GLU A 210 -15.10 -23.32 -9.78
N GLY A 211 -15.51 -22.52 -10.77
CA GLY A 211 -16.43 -21.40 -10.59
C GLY A 211 -17.84 -21.78 -11.07
N ARG A 212 -18.79 -20.85 -10.96
CA ARG A 212 -20.10 -21.01 -11.59
C ARG A 212 -19.97 -20.96 -13.11
N GLU A 213 -20.98 -21.49 -13.79
CA GLU A 213 -21.01 -21.46 -15.26
C GLU A 213 -20.98 -20.02 -15.77
N GLY A 214 -20.07 -19.73 -16.70
CA GLY A 214 -19.88 -18.39 -17.25
C GLY A 214 -19.00 -17.45 -16.42
N GLU A 215 -18.49 -17.89 -15.27
CA GLU A 215 -17.66 -17.06 -14.40
C GLU A 215 -16.17 -17.39 -14.47
N PRO A 216 -15.28 -16.40 -14.22
CA PRO A 216 -13.88 -16.68 -13.96
C PRO A 216 -13.72 -17.66 -12.80
N LYS A 217 -12.77 -18.59 -12.92
CA LYS A 217 -12.41 -19.48 -11.83
C LYS A 217 -11.95 -18.68 -10.61
N PRO A 218 -12.23 -19.16 -9.38
CA PRO A 218 -11.80 -18.48 -8.17
C PRO A 218 -10.28 -18.36 -8.12
N ARG A 219 -9.82 -17.25 -7.53
CA ARG A 219 -8.40 -16.92 -7.37
C ARG A 219 -8.05 -16.83 -5.89
N ILE A 220 -6.85 -17.28 -5.54
CA ILE A 220 -6.25 -17.03 -4.24
C ILE A 220 -5.30 -15.86 -4.39
N THR A 221 -5.27 -14.99 -3.38
CA THR A 221 -4.21 -13.99 -3.20
C THR A 221 -3.23 -14.51 -2.15
N ALA A 222 -1.98 -14.71 -2.54
CA ALA A 222 -0.88 -15.07 -1.67
C ALA A 222 0.01 -13.85 -1.42
N TYR A 223 0.35 -13.58 -0.16
CA TYR A 223 1.17 -12.45 0.26
C TYR A 223 2.55 -12.93 0.67
N TYR A 224 3.58 -12.34 0.06
CA TYR A 224 4.96 -12.75 0.24
C TYR A 224 5.85 -11.63 0.74
N THR A 225 6.69 -11.91 1.73
CA THR A 225 7.78 -11.03 2.13
C THR A 225 8.98 -11.25 1.22
N TRP A 226 9.54 -10.19 0.65
CA TRP A 226 10.79 -10.26 -0.11
C TRP A 226 11.99 -10.48 0.83
N ASN A 227 12.89 -11.41 0.50
CA ASN A 227 14.07 -11.69 1.33
C ASN A 227 15.31 -10.85 0.98
N GLY A 228 15.21 -9.95 0.00
CA GLY A 228 16.34 -9.13 -0.48
C GLY A 228 17.11 -9.71 -1.66
N SER A 229 16.75 -10.89 -2.17
CA SER A 229 17.42 -11.52 -3.31
C SER A 229 16.92 -11.00 -4.67
N ASP A 230 17.78 -11.09 -5.67
CA ASP A 230 17.46 -10.71 -7.05
C ASP A 230 16.81 -11.88 -7.83
N ASN A 231 16.11 -12.79 -7.16
CA ASN A 231 15.37 -13.86 -7.83
C ASN A 231 14.06 -13.33 -8.43
N PRO A 232 13.49 -13.99 -9.45
CA PRO A 232 12.16 -13.63 -9.94
C PRO A 232 11.10 -13.65 -8.83
N PRO A 233 10.08 -12.76 -8.90
CA PRO A 233 9.06 -12.66 -7.87
C PRO A 233 8.29 -13.97 -7.66
N PHE A 234 7.90 -14.21 -6.40
CA PHE A 234 7.05 -15.33 -5.99
C PHE A 234 7.62 -16.74 -6.25
N LEU A 235 8.93 -16.84 -6.46
CA LEU A 235 9.68 -18.10 -6.35
C LEU A 235 10.20 -18.25 -4.92
N GLU A 236 10.16 -19.48 -4.40
CA GLU A 236 10.52 -19.82 -3.00
C GLU A 236 11.94 -19.38 -2.59
N SER A 237 12.85 -19.17 -3.54
CA SER A 237 14.22 -18.72 -3.24
C SER A 237 14.34 -17.22 -2.92
N GLY A 238 13.34 -16.40 -3.27
CA GLY A 238 13.38 -14.95 -3.08
C GLY A 238 12.23 -14.33 -2.28
N PHE A 239 11.13 -15.07 -2.15
CA PHE A 239 9.89 -14.59 -1.57
C PHE A 239 9.34 -15.66 -0.63
N GLU A 240 9.10 -15.27 0.62
CA GLU A 240 8.58 -16.15 1.66
C GLU A 240 7.09 -15.91 1.84
N LEU A 241 6.27 -16.96 1.72
CA LEU A 241 4.82 -16.87 1.87
C LEU A 241 4.45 -16.57 3.33
N ARG A 242 3.65 -15.52 3.55
CA ARG A 242 3.12 -15.13 4.88
C ARG A 242 1.66 -15.50 5.06
N GLU A 243 0.82 -15.19 4.08
CA GLU A 243 -0.62 -15.41 4.16
C GLU A 243 -1.18 -15.79 2.79
N GLU A 244 -2.17 -16.67 2.76
CA GLU A 244 -3.06 -16.87 1.61
C GLU A 244 -4.48 -16.52 2.00
N GLN A 245 -5.21 -15.89 1.08
CA GLN A 245 -6.62 -15.60 1.27
C GLN A 245 -7.42 -15.75 -0.01
N TYR A 246 -8.68 -16.12 0.18
CA TYR A 246 -9.72 -16.06 -0.85
C TYR A 246 -10.62 -14.86 -0.58
N ILE A 247 -10.88 -14.05 -1.61
CA ILE A 247 -11.82 -12.94 -1.53
C ILE A 247 -12.99 -13.25 -2.45
N ASP A 248 -14.21 -13.21 -1.92
CA ASP A 248 -15.44 -13.22 -2.70
C ASP A 248 -16.08 -11.83 -2.64
N GLN A 249 -15.92 -11.06 -3.72
CA GLN A 249 -16.46 -9.70 -3.81
C GLN A 249 -17.98 -9.67 -3.98
N GLU A 250 -18.59 -10.72 -4.53
CA GLU A 250 -20.05 -10.78 -4.68
C GLU A 250 -20.71 -11.05 -3.34
N TYR A 251 -20.13 -11.96 -2.55
CA TYR A 251 -20.62 -12.29 -1.22
C TYR A 251 -19.94 -11.49 -0.12
N ASN A 252 -19.13 -10.49 -0.44
CA ASN A 252 -18.49 -9.56 0.50
C ASN A 252 -17.79 -10.23 1.69
N PHE A 253 -17.03 -11.31 1.44
CA PHE A 253 -16.22 -11.94 2.49
C PHE A 253 -14.79 -12.24 2.04
N VAL A 254 -13.91 -12.34 3.02
CA VAL A 254 -12.52 -12.78 2.90
C VAL A 254 -12.33 -14.01 3.77
N MET A 255 -11.74 -15.07 3.24
CA MET A 255 -11.33 -16.25 3.97
C MET A 255 -9.80 -16.34 3.99
N ARG A 256 -9.19 -16.13 5.16
CA ARG A 256 -7.74 -16.28 5.38
C ARG A 256 -7.39 -17.71 5.70
N PHE A 257 -6.44 -18.27 4.97
CA PHE A 257 -6.11 -19.69 5.07
C PHE A 257 -5.26 -19.97 6.31
N PRO A 258 -5.52 -21.07 7.03
CA PRO A 258 -4.55 -21.63 7.97
C PRO A 258 -3.19 -21.86 7.31
N ALA A 259 -2.10 -21.68 8.06
CA ALA A 259 -0.75 -21.87 7.52
C ALA A 259 -0.52 -23.29 6.93
N ASN A 260 -1.17 -24.30 7.50
CA ASN A 260 -1.10 -25.68 7.00
C ASN A 260 -1.91 -25.95 5.72
N TRP A 261 -2.65 -24.94 5.21
CA TRP A 261 -3.38 -24.99 3.94
C TRP A 261 -2.63 -24.29 2.80
N ALA A 262 -1.56 -23.57 3.13
CA ALA A 262 -0.77 -22.81 2.18
C ALA A 262 -0.43 -23.62 0.94
N THR A 263 -0.76 -23.07 -0.23
CA THR A 263 -0.56 -23.67 -1.56
C THR A 263 -1.27 -25.02 -1.78
N ARG A 264 -2.08 -25.51 -0.84
CA ARG A 264 -2.65 -26.87 -0.90
C ARG A 264 -4.09 -26.90 -1.39
N GLU A 265 -4.84 -25.83 -1.15
CA GLU A 265 -6.27 -25.78 -1.41
C GLU A 265 -6.62 -25.50 -2.87
N THR A 266 -7.75 -26.03 -3.30
CA THR A 266 -8.50 -25.59 -4.47
C THR A 266 -9.89 -25.14 -4.04
N ILE A 267 -10.55 -24.33 -4.87
CA ILE A 267 -11.82 -23.70 -4.51
C ILE A 267 -12.91 -24.17 -5.47
N GLU A 268 -14.03 -24.63 -4.91
CA GLU A 268 -15.28 -24.87 -5.64
C GLU A 268 -16.31 -23.82 -5.19
N LYS A 269 -16.65 -22.88 -6.07
CA LYS A 269 -17.73 -21.90 -5.85
C LYS A 269 -18.99 -22.34 -6.59
N ARG A 270 -20.10 -22.43 -5.85
CA ARG A 270 -21.46 -22.64 -6.38
C ARG A 270 -22.33 -21.45 -5.96
N GLU A 271 -23.62 -21.46 -6.33
CA GLU A 271 -24.53 -20.34 -6.06
C GLU A 271 -24.54 -19.92 -4.59
N ASN A 272 -24.69 -20.82 -3.63
CA ASN A 272 -24.85 -20.44 -2.21
C ASN A 272 -23.79 -21.06 -1.29
N ARG A 273 -22.67 -21.52 -1.87
CA ARG A 273 -21.59 -22.13 -1.10
C ARG A 273 -20.23 -21.94 -1.75
N VAL A 274 -19.22 -21.92 -0.90
CA VAL A 274 -17.82 -21.99 -1.28
C VAL A 274 -17.16 -23.11 -0.50
N ARG A 275 -16.48 -24.02 -1.21
CA ARG A 275 -15.72 -25.12 -0.62
C ARG A 275 -14.23 -24.94 -0.86
N PHE A 276 -13.46 -25.22 0.17
CA PHE A 276 -12.01 -25.30 0.17
C PHE A 276 -11.64 -26.78 0.27
N ILE A 277 -10.99 -27.28 -0.78
CA ILE A 277 -10.75 -28.70 -0.99
C ILE A 277 -9.25 -28.92 -1.05
N ASN A 278 -8.75 -29.82 -0.20
CA ASN A 278 -7.38 -30.23 -0.21
C ASN A 278 -7.06 -30.97 -1.51
N ARG A 279 -6.10 -30.47 -2.30
CA ARG A 279 -5.80 -31.03 -3.62
C ARG A 279 -5.22 -32.43 -3.58
N ASP A 280 -4.53 -32.79 -2.49
CA ASP A 280 -3.87 -34.09 -2.35
C ASP A 280 -4.85 -35.17 -1.89
N THR A 281 -5.68 -34.85 -0.89
CA THR A 281 -6.61 -35.82 -0.28
C THR A 281 -8.00 -35.82 -0.91
N LYS A 282 -8.34 -34.77 -1.67
CA LYS A 282 -9.69 -34.49 -2.21
C LYS A 282 -10.76 -34.29 -1.12
N GLN A 283 -10.36 -34.09 0.13
CA GLN A 283 -11.29 -33.83 1.22
C GLN A 283 -11.67 -32.36 1.28
N VAL A 284 -12.92 -32.09 1.69
CA VAL A 284 -13.40 -30.73 1.97
C VAL A 284 -12.91 -30.33 3.35
N ASP A 285 -11.90 -29.48 3.39
CA ASP A 285 -11.34 -28.98 4.64
C ASP A 285 -12.26 -27.92 5.25
N PHE A 286 -12.94 -27.13 4.41
CA PHE A 286 -13.95 -26.17 4.84
C PHE A 286 -15.03 -25.91 3.79
N GLU A 287 -16.26 -25.72 4.26
CA GLU A 287 -17.40 -25.32 3.45
C GLU A 287 -18.09 -24.14 4.15
N LEU A 288 -18.26 -23.06 3.40
CA LEU A 288 -19.00 -21.89 3.82
C LEU A 288 -20.31 -21.83 3.04
N GLU A 289 -21.43 -21.85 3.76
CA GLU A 289 -22.75 -21.61 3.17
C GLU A 289 -23.16 -20.16 3.38
N ILE A 290 -23.74 -19.57 2.34
CA ILE A 290 -24.04 -18.15 2.25
C ILE A 290 -25.55 -18.02 2.02
N ILE A 291 -26.24 -17.44 3.00
CA ILE A 291 -27.71 -17.40 3.02
C ILE A 291 -28.14 -15.93 2.98
N PRO A 292 -29.03 -15.52 2.05
CA PRO A 292 -29.63 -14.19 2.08
C PRO A 292 -30.26 -13.91 3.45
N LYS A 293 -30.00 -12.73 4.01
CA LYS A 293 -30.36 -12.41 5.39
C LYS A 293 -31.86 -12.53 5.68
N ASN A 294 -32.69 -12.20 4.69
CA ASN A 294 -34.15 -12.35 4.76
C ASN A 294 -34.65 -13.80 4.67
N GLN A 295 -33.78 -14.75 4.32
CA GLN A 295 -34.07 -16.18 4.23
C GLN A 295 -33.43 -16.99 5.36
N TYR A 296 -32.60 -16.36 6.20
CA TYR A 296 -31.92 -17.06 7.29
C TYR A 296 -32.90 -17.44 8.40
N ILE A 297 -32.95 -18.73 8.70
CA ILE A 297 -33.67 -19.30 9.85
C ILE A 297 -32.65 -20.05 10.70
N ALA A 298 -32.57 -19.71 11.98
CA ALA A 298 -31.68 -20.38 12.92
C ALA A 298 -32.01 -21.88 13.01
N SER A 299 -30.98 -22.72 13.05
CA SER A 299 -31.09 -24.18 13.11
C SER A 299 -29.93 -24.73 13.93
N ASP A 300 -30.19 -25.77 14.73
CA ASP A 300 -29.16 -26.43 15.55
C ASP A 300 -28.10 -27.14 14.71
N GLN A 301 -28.38 -27.37 13.42
CA GLN A 301 -27.44 -28.00 12.48
C GLN A 301 -26.44 -27.02 11.87
N LYS A 302 -26.68 -25.70 11.98
CA LYS A 302 -25.84 -24.67 11.36
C LYS A 302 -25.40 -23.64 12.38
N ARG A 303 -24.11 -23.31 12.37
CA ARG A 303 -23.55 -22.24 13.20
C ARG A 303 -23.27 -21.01 12.35
N LYS A 304 -23.83 -19.87 12.77
CA LYS A 304 -23.51 -18.57 12.18
C LYS A 304 -22.12 -18.13 12.62
N ILE A 305 -21.23 -17.89 11.65
CA ILE A 305 -19.87 -17.41 11.93
C ILE A 305 -19.73 -15.90 11.70
N LYS A 306 -20.47 -15.35 10.73
CA LYS A 306 -20.52 -13.91 10.42
C LYS A 306 -21.91 -13.53 9.92
N GLU A 307 -22.19 -12.23 9.97
CA GLU A 307 -23.40 -11.62 9.44
C GLU A 307 -23.02 -10.29 8.79
N GLY A 308 -23.33 -10.15 7.50
CA GLY A 308 -23.17 -8.92 6.74
C GLY A 308 -24.48 -8.15 6.60
N ILE A 309 -24.46 -7.20 5.66
CA ILE A 309 -25.64 -6.41 5.31
C ILE A 309 -26.69 -7.31 4.65
N ASP A 310 -26.29 -8.04 3.61
CA ASP A 310 -27.21 -8.82 2.75
C ASP A 310 -27.22 -10.32 3.05
N TYR A 311 -26.17 -10.85 3.70
CA TYR A 311 -25.97 -12.29 3.87
C TYR A 311 -25.62 -12.70 5.30
N VAL A 312 -25.97 -13.94 5.63
CA VAL A 312 -25.55 -14.67 6.83
C VAL A 312 -24.65 -15.81 6.40
N TYR A 313 -23.48 -15.92 7.02
CA TYR A 313 -22.46 -16.91 6.68
C TYR A 313 -22.46 -18.00 7.74
N VAL A 314 -22.65 -19.25 7.32
CA VAL A 314 -22.85 -20.37 8.22
C VAL A 314 -21.98 -21.56 7.85
N ILE A 315 -21.68 -22.37 8.86
CA ILE A 315 -20.94 -23.63 8.75
C ILE A 315 -21.75 -24.73 9.41
N ASP A 316 -21.42 -25.99 9.10
CA ASP A 316 -22.01 -27.15 9.79
C ASP A 316 -21.66 -27.11 11.29
N ALA A 317 -22.64 -27.35 12.17
CA ALA A 317 -22.47 -27.27 13.62
C ALA A 317 -21.46 -28.28 14.20
N THR A 318 -21.11 -29.33 13.44
CA THR A 318 -20.09 -30.34 13.81
C THR A 318 -18.65 -29.88 13.55
N LYS A 319 -18.45 -28.78 12.81
CA LYS A 319 -17.12 -28.25 12.50
C LYS A 319 -16.56 -27.40 13.66
N ASP A 320 -15.24 -27.31 13.72
CA ASP A 320 -14.53 -26.51 14.71
C ASP A 320 -14.79 -25.01 14.47
N TYR A 321 -15.71 -24.43 15.24
CA TYR A 321 -16.13 -23.04 15.10
C TYR A 321 -14.97 -22.05 15.32
N GLU A 322 -14.17 -22.27 16.35
CA GLU A 322 -13.09 -21.37 16.75
C GLU A 322 -12.00 -21.30 15.67
N MET A 323 -11.77 -22.41 14.96
CA MET A 323 -10.83 -22.46 13.86
C MET A 323 -11.19 -21.50 12.72
N PHE A 324 -12.48 -21.25 12.47
CA PHE A 324 -12.95 -20.56 11.27
C PHE A 324 -13.54 -19.17 11.51
N VAL A 325 -14.12 -18.90 12.68
CA VAL A 325 -14.82 -17.63 12.95
C VAL A 325 -13.92 -16.40 12.79
N ASN A 326 -12.64 -16.53 13.14
CA ASN A 326 -11.66 -15.44 13.04
C ASN A 326 -10.98 -15.38 11.68
N ARG A 327 -11.18 -16.38 10.82
CA ARG A 327 -10.58 -16.47 9.48
C ARG A 327 -11.50 -15.97 8.38
N VAL A 328 -12.81 -15.93 8.64
CA VAL A 328 -13.78 -15.30 7.76
C VAL A 328 -14.05 -13.89 8.25
N THR A 329 -13.67 -12.89 7.45
CA THR A 329 -13.99 -11.48 7.68
C THR A 329 -14.89 -10.96 6.57
N LEU A 330 -15.61 -9.86 6.82
CA LEU A 330 -16.32 -9.17 5.75
C LEU A 330 -15.32 -8.30 4.99
N VAL A 331 -15.57 -8.07 3.71
CA VAL A 331 -14.85 -7.04 2.94
C VAL A 331 -15.26 -5.69 3.52
N GLU A 332 -14.28 -4.87 3.90
CA GLU A 332 -14.49 -3.51 4.45
C GLU A 332 -14.88 -2.50 3.38
#